data_AF-A0A2G6UH72-F1
#
_entry.id   AF-A0A2G6UH72-F1
#
_cell.length_a   1.000
_cell.length_b   1.000
_cell.length_c   1.000
_cell.angle_alpha   90.00
_cell.angle_beta   90.00
_cell.angle_gamma   90.00
#
_symmetry.space_group_name_H-M   'P 1'
#
loop_
_entity.id
_entity.type
_entity.pdbx_description
1 polymer ?
#
loop_
_entity_poly.entity_id
_entity_poly.type
_entity_poly.pdbx_seq_one_letter_code
_entity_poly.pdbx_strand_id
1 'polypeptide(L)'
;MKLKKLPNDHVKYLTHIWLDKVKKSDYLKGETSQGEFIFGSKVYLIKLYAVPKDNRMIFGSIKPTAKQLSFYKQYCKDLQHDKNGWYLQWTDESYKKYYLEKLLLHEIGHGVDYVYQRYWSKANKKQVEDFADNYAVIWSNTMKQTIEE
;
A
#
# COMPACT_ATOMS: atom_id res chain seq x y z
N MET A 1 -16.83 2.21 4.46
CA MET A 1 -15.68 1.91 3.56
C MET A 1 -15.48 3.09 2.62
N LYS A 2 -14.29 3.71 2.62
CA LYS A 2 -13.99 5.00 1.95
C LYS A 2 -14.04 4.98 0.42
N LEU A 3 -14.20 3.82 -0.22
CA LEU A 3 -14.22 3.70 -1.70
C LEU A 3 -15.35 4.46 -2.38
N LYS A 4 -16.48 4.70 -1.70
CA LYS A 4 -17.61 5.50 -2.25
C LYS A 4 -17.23 6.95 -2.58
N LYS A 5 -16.11 7.45 -2.04
CA LYS A 5 -15.58 8.79 -2.34
C LYS A 5 -14.74 8.82 -3.64
N LEU A 6 -14.36 7.67 -4.17
CA LEU A 6 -13.67 7.60 -5.46
C LEU A 6 -14.71 7.59 -6.60
N PRO A 7 -14.35 8.11 -7.78
CA PRO A 7 -15.17 7.95 -8.97
C PRO A 7 -15.52 6.48 -9.19
N ASN A 8 -16.80 6.20 -9.45
CA ASN A 8 -17.29 4.83 -9.55
C ASN A 8 -16.49 4.02 -10.58
N ASP A 9 -16.08 4.65 -11.68
CA ASP A 9 -15.29 4.02 -12.74
C ASP A 9 -13.91 3.54 -12.26
N HIS A 10 -13.35 4.13 -11.21
CA HIS A 10 -12.05 3.71 -10.66
C HIS A 10 -12.14 2.43 -9.83
N VAL A 11 -13.34 2.01 -9.42
CA VAL A 11 -13.54 0.88 -8.51
C VAL A 11 -14.54 -0.14 -9.01
N LYS A 12 -15.40 0.18 -9.99
CA LYS A 12 -16.46 -0.70 -10.49
C LYS A 12 -15.96 -1.99 -11.12
N TYR A 13 -14.74 -1.99 -11.64
CA TYR A 13 -14.12 -3.17 -12.25
C TYR A 13 -13.53 -4.11 -11.19
N LEU A 14 -13.31 -3.63 -9.95
CA LEU A 14 -12.76 -4.46 -8.89
C LEU A 14 -13.77 -5.54 -8.53
N THR A 15 -13.30 -6.78 -8.63
CA THR A 15 -14.11 -7.95 -8.30
C THR A 15 -13.97 -8.33 -6.84
N HIS A 16 -12.77 -8.14 -6.26
CA HIS A 16 -12.44 -8.60 -4.93
C HIS A 16 -11.43 -7.68 -4.25
N ILE A 17 -11.53 -7.59 -2.93
CA ILE A 17 -10.46 -7.09 -2.07
C ILE A 17 -10.23 -8.15 -0.99
N TRP A 18 -9.03 -8.74 -0.96
CA TRP A 18 -8.67 -9.77 0.00
C TRP A 18 -7.72 -9.24 1.06
N LEU A 19 -7.98 -9.64 2.30
CA LEU A 19 -7.05 -9.46 3.40
C LEU A 19 -6.35 -10.79 3.65
N ASP A 20 -5.04 -10.84 3.43
CA ASP A 20 -4.27 -12.09 3.55
C ASP A 20 -3.12 -11.95 4.53
N LYS A 21 -2.57 -13.07 5.00
CA LYS A 21 -1.41 -13.09 5.88
C LYS A 21 -0.15 -13.39 5.08
N VAL A 22 0.93 -12.68 5.39
CA VAL A 22 2.26 -13.02 4.90
C VAL A 22 2.82 -14.21 5.68
N LYS A 23 3.66 -15.01 5.03
CA LYS A 23 4.45 -16.03 5.72
C LYS A 23 5.40 -15.35 6.70
N LYS A 24 5.44 -15.86 7.93
CA LYS A 24 6.29 -15.30 8.99
C LYS A 24 7.77 -15.25 8.61
N SER A 25 8.27 -16.26 7.90
CA SER A 25 9.67 -16.33 7.44
C SER A 25 10.04 -15.15 6.54
N ASP A 26 9.15 -14.80 5.62
CA ASP A 26 9.38 -13.79 4.59
C ASP A 26 9.27 -12.40 5.24
N TYR A 27 8.34 -12.28 6.18
CA TYR A 27 8.15 -11.06 6.97
C TYR A 27 9.37 -10.68 7.78
N LEU A 28 9.98 -11.65 8.47
CA LEU A 28 11.18 -11.42 9.29
C LEU A 28 12.39 -11.01 8.44
N LYS A 29 12.42 -11.35 7.14
CA LYS A 29 13.46 -10.91 6.21
C LYS A 29 13.23 -9.49 5.69
N GLY A 30 12.05 -8.89 5.92
CA GLY A 30 11.67 -7.62 5.35
C GLY A 30 11.37 -7.68 3.84
N GLU A 31 11.15 -8.88 3.29
CA GLU A 31 10.95 -9.13 1.85
C GLU A 31 9.47 -9.14 1.44
N THR A 32 8.56 -8.80 2.35
CA THR A 32 7.11 -8.94 2.10
C THR A 32 6.51 -7.73 1.40
N SER A 33 5.71 -7.99 0.37
CA SER A 33 4.80 -6.98 -0.16
C SER A 33 3.72 -6.63 0.87
N GLN A 34 3.27 -5.38 0.84
CA GLN A 34 2.18 -4.89 1.70
C GLN A 34 0.83 -4.91 0.97
N GLY A 35 0.86 -4.79 -0.36
CA GLY A 35 -0.29 -4.86 -1.24
C GLY A 35 0.10 -5.40 -2.61
N GLU A 36 -0.88 -5.88 -3.36
CA GLU A 36 -0.72 -6.17 -4.77
C GLU A 36 -2.06 -6.09 -5.51
N PHE A 37 -2.02 -5.46 -6.68
CA PHE A 37 -3.08 -5.57 -7.67
C PHE A 37 -2.81 -6.75 -8.62
N ILE A 38 -3.77 -7.67 -8.68
CA ILE A 38 -3.73 -8.87 -9.52
C ILE A 38 -4.90 -8.81 -10.50
N PHE A 39 -4.61 -9.06 -11.78
CA PHE A 39 -5.63 -9.18 -12.81
C PHE A 39 -5.43 -10.47 -13.62
N GLY A 40 -6.53 -11.06 -14.08
CA GLY A 40 -6.49 -12.25 -14.93
C GLY A 40 -7.83 -12.96 -14.95
N SER A 41 -8.19 -13.60 -16.07
CA SER A 41 -9.46 -14.34 -16.20
C SER A 41 -10.70 -13.56 -15.74
N LYS A 42 -10.77 -12.26 -16.07
CA LYS A 42 -11.82 -11.29 -15.65
C LYS A 42 -11.92 -11.05 -14.14
N VAL A 43 -10.95 -11.53 -13.36
CA VAL A 43 -10.78 -11.20 -11.95
C VAL A 43 -9.84 -10.00 -11.87
N TYR A 44 -10.25 -9.01 -11.07
CA TYR A 44 -9.47 -7.84 -10.69
C TYR A 44 -9.49 -7.79 -9.17
N LEU A 45 -8.36 -8.14 -8.56
CA LEU A 45 -8.19 -8.36 -7.13
C LEU A 45 -7.17 -7.37 -6.59
N ILE A 46 -7.52 -6.69 -5.51
CA ILE A 46 -6.54 -6.06 -4.63
C ILE A 46 -6.34 -6.97 -3.44
N LYS A 47 -5.11 -7.40 -3.23
CA LYS A 47 -4.73 -8.15 -2.05
C LYS A 47 -3.94 -7.23 -1.12
N LEU A 48 -4.42 -7.10 0.11
CA LEU A 48 -3.75 -6.35 1.16
C LEU A 48 -3.26 -7.33 2.21
N TYR A 49 -1.97 -7.28 2.49
CA TYR A 49 -1.37 -8.17 3.47
C TYR A 49 -1.57 -7.62 4.88
N ALA A 50 -1.84 -8.49 5.85
CA ALA A 50 -2.08 -8.13 7.23
C ALA A 50 -0.77 -7.77 7.93
N VAL A 51 -0.87 -6.80 8.84
CA VAL A 51 0.23 -6.42 9.73
C VAL A 51 0.31 -7.38 10.93
N PRO A 52 1.50 -7.56 11.54
CA PRO A 52 1.65 -8.31 12.79
C PRO A 52 0.83 -7.72 13.93
N LYS A 53 0.43 -8.58 14.87
CA LYS A 53 -0.33 -8.17 16.07
C LYS A 53 0.44 -7.26 17.02
N ASP A 54 1.78 -7.27 16.97
CA ASP A 54 2.65 -6.40 17.76
C ASP A 54 2.94 -5.06 17.05
N ASN A 55 2.31 -4.85 15.89
CA ASN A 55 2.43 -3.65 15.07
C ASN A 55 3.85 -3.26 14.65
N ARG A 56 4.74 -4.25 14.52
CA ARG A 56 6.12 -4.02 14.10
C ARG A 56 6.29 -4.21 12.61
N MET A 57 6.57 -3.13 11.87
CA MET A 57 6.92 -3.22 10.45
C MET A 57 8.41 -3.46 10.26
N ILE A 58 8.78 -4.70 9.95
CA ILE A 58 10.18 -5.14 9.88
C ILE A 58 10.82 -4.78 8.52
N PHE A 59 12.04 -4.24 8.56
CA PHE A 59 12.90 -3.99 7.40
C PHE A 59 14.03 -5.03 7.27
N GLY A 60 14.19 -5.91 8.26
CA GLY A 60 15.27 -6.90 8.33
C GLY A 60 16.50 -6.36 9.06
N SER A 61 17.64 -7.02 8.88
CA SER A 61 18.89 -6.71 9.59
C SER A 61 19.56 -5.41 9.11
N ILE A 62 19.29 -4.98 7.89
CA ILE A 62 19.87 -3.76 7.31
C ILE A 62 19.03 -2.57 7.71
N LYS A 63 19.68 -1.50 8.17
CA LYS A 63 18.99 -0.25 8.52
C LYS A 63 18.29 0.32 7.29
N PRO A 64 16.99 0.67 7.38
CA PRO A 64 16.27 1.26 6.26
C PRO A 64 16.89 2.59 5.84
N THR A 65 16.88 2.83 4.53
CA THR A 65 17.39 4.07 3.93
C THR A 65 16.55 5.28 4.34
N ALA A 66 17.14 6.48 4.26
CA ALA A 66 16.42 7.72 4.50
C ALA A 66 15.19 7.89 3.58
N LYS A 67 15.28 7.39 2.33
CA LYS A 67 14.16 7.39 1.39
C LYS A 67 13.01 6.52 1.88
N GLN A 68 13.29 5.30 2.34
CA GLN A 68 12.27 4.41 2.92
C GLN A 68 11.64 5.02 4.16
N LEU A 69 12.45 5.59 5.08
CA LEU A 69 11.92 6.24 6.28
C LEU A 69 11.07 7.47 5.96
N SER A 70 11.48 8.27 4.97
CA SER A 70 10.73 9.45 4.52
C SER A 70 9.33 9.09 4.02
N PHE A 71 9.20 7.97 3.31
CA PHE A 71 7.91 7.47 2.83
C PHE A 71 6.91 7.22 3.97
N TYR A 72 7.38 6.65 5.09
CA TYR A 72 6.52 6.34 6.25
C TYR A 72 6.38 7.49 7.25
N LYS A 73 7.22 8.54 7.16
CA LYS A 73 7.36 9.60 8.16
C LYS A 73 6.06 10.30 8.55
N GLN A 74 5.08 10.36 7.66
CA GLN A 74 3.76 10.97 7.93
C GLN A 74 2.84 10.08 8.80
N TYR A 75 3.14 8.78 8.89
CA TYR A 75 2.34 7.80 9.61
C TYR A 75 3.07 7.26 10.84
N CYS A 76 4.37 6.97 10.72
CA CYS A 76 5.19 6.47 11.81
C CYS A 76 6.63 6.99 11.68
N LYS A 77 7.20 7.40 12.82
CA LYS A 77 8.60 7.87 12.94
C LYS A 77 9.40 7.06 13.97
N ASP A 78 8.75 6.14 14.67
CA ASP A 78 9.34 5.38 15.76
C ASP A 78 10.15 4.20 15.21
N LEU A 79 11.37 4.52 14.76
CA LEU A 79 12.33 3.55 14.26
C LEU A 79 13.09 2.94 15.43
N GLN A 80 12.98 1.63 15.57
CA GLN A 80 13.64 0.85 16.60
C GLN A 80 14.50 -0.25 15.98
N HIS A 81 15.36 -0.86 16.80
CA HIS A 81 16.21 -1.98 16.42
C HIS A 81 16.29 -2.97 17.56
N ASP A 82 16.03 -4.25 17.27
CA ASP A 82 16.22 -5.34 18.22
C ASP A 82 16.94 -6.54 17.56
N LYS A 83 16.96 -7.68 18.26
CA LYS A 83 17.60 -8.92 17.78
C LYS A 83 17.05 -9.45 16.45
N ASN A 84 15.86 -9.05 16.04
CA ASN A 84 15.20 -9.43 14.78
C ASN A 84 15.40 -8.38 13.67
N GLY A 85 16.14 -7.30 13.96
CA GLY A 85 16.49 -6.26 12.99
C GLY A 85 15.77 -4.93 13.23
N TRP A 86 15.77 -4.09 12.20
CA TRP A 86 15.17 -2.77 12.21
C TRP A 86 13.69 -2.85 11.94
N TYR A 87 12.89 -2.09 12.69
CA TYR A 87 11.46 -2.00 12.48
C TYR A 87 10.93 -0.62 12.82
N LEU A 88 9.84 -0.24 12.16
CA LEU A 88 8.99 0.86 12.64
C LEU A 88 7.95 0.28 13.60
N GLN A 89 7.78 0.91 14.76
CA GLN A 89 6.74 0.55 15.73
C GLN A 89 5.50 1.39 15.45
N TRP A 90 4.43 0.75 15.02
CA TRP A 90 3.19 1.42 14.65
C TRP A 90 2.14 1.28 15.75
N THR A 91 1.05 2.02 15.55
CA THR A 91 -0.22 1.85 16.27
C THR A 91 -1.29 1.39 15.29
N ASP A 92 -2.40 0.86 15.80
CA ASP A 92 -3.54 0.46 14.96
C ASP A 92 -4.08 1.64 14.15
N GLU A 93 -4.13 2.84 14.72
CA GLU A 93 -4.61 4.04 14.04
C GLU A 93 -3.68 4.45 12.89
N SER A 94 -2.37 4.45 13.14
CA SER A 94 -1.39 4.85 12.11
C SER A 94 -1.32 3.85 10.97
N TYR A 95 -1.44 2.55 11.23
CA TYR A 95 -1.59 1.56 10.17
C TYR A 95 -2.89 1.73 9.39
N LYS A 96 -4.02 1.85 10.08
CA LYS A 96 -5.31 2.08 9.40
C LYS A 96 -5.26 3.31 8.51
N LYS A 97 -4.61 4.38 8.98
CA LYS A 97 -4.39 5.60 8.20
C LYS A 97 -3.52 5.32 6.97
N TYR A 98 -2.37 4.66 7.14
CA TYR A 98 -1.48 4.28 6.04
C TYR A 98 -2.18 3.42 4.98
N TYR A 99 -2.93 2.38 5.41
CA TYR A 99 -3.65 1.49 4.51
C TYR A 99 -4.66 2.24 3.67
N LEU A 100 -5.45 3.12 4.29
CA LEU A 100 -6.54 3.82 3.62
C LEU A 100 -6.05 5.00 2.77
N GLU A 101 -5.03 5.72 3.23
CA GLU A 101 -4.57 6.95 2.57
C GLU A 101 -3.46 6.73 1.56
N LYS A 102 -2.75 5.60 1.60
CA LYS A 102 -1.63 5.34 0.70
C LYS A 102 -1.74 3.99 0.03
N LEU A 103 -1.68 2.91 0.79
CA LEU A 103 -1.53 1.56 0.22
C LEU A 103 -2.70 1.16 -0.67
N LEU A 104 -3.94 1.23 -0.16
CA LEU A 104 -5.13 0.86 -0.93
C LEU A 104 -5.30 1.74 -2.18
N LEU A 105 -5.05 3.05 -2.06
CA LEU A 105 -5.16 3.96 -3.21
C LEU A 105 -4.08 3.69 -4.26
N HIS A 106 -2.87 3.28 -3.84
CA HIS A 106 -1.80 2.88 -4.75
C HIS A 106 -2.22 1.65 -5.56
N GLU A 107 -2.75 0.61 -4.91
CA GLU A 107 -3.24 -0.59 -5.61
C GLU A 107 -4.44 -0.30 -6.53
N ILE A 108 -5.31 0.65 -6.16
CA ILE A 108 -6.38 1.12 -7.06
C ILE A 108 -5.79 1.87 -8.26
N GLY A 109 -4.75 2.69 -8.04
CA GLY A 109 -4.06 3.40 -9.10
C GLY A 109 -3.46 2.44 -10.13
N HIS A 110 -2.87 1.35 -9.67
CA HIS A 110 -2.47 0.23 -10.50
C HIS A 110 -3.64 -0.32 -11.35
N GLY A 111 -4.76 -0.64 -10.73
CA GLY A 111 -5.93 -1.12 -11.50
C GLY A 111 -6.47 -0.11 -12.50
N VAL A 112 -6.47 1.19 -12.17
CA VAL A 112 -6.89 2.26 -13.08
C VAL A 112 -5.94 2.39 -14.28
N ASP A 113 -4.62 2.39 -14.05
CA ASP A 113 -3.63 2.44 -15.13
C ASP A 113 -3.79 1.25 -16.08
N TYR A 114 -3.97 0.05 -15.53
CA TYR A 114 -4.16 -1.17 -16.30
C TYR A 114 -5.45 -1.14 -17.13
N VAL A 115 -6.59 -0.78 -16.51
CA VAL A 115 -7.90 -0.84 -17.18
C VAL A 115 -8.05 0.24 -18.24
N TYR A 116 -7.47 1.42 -18.04
CA TYR A 116 -7.80 2.60 -18.85
C TYR A 116 -6.65 3.17 -19.68
N GLN A 117 -5.39 2.88 -19.33
CA GLN A 117 -4.26 3.61 -19.94
C GLN A 117 -3.23 2.72 -20.62
N ARG A 118 -2.90 1.53 -20.10
CA ARG A 118 -1.70 0.81 -20.53
C ARG A 118 -1.79 -0.71 -20.47
N TYR A 119 -1.14 -1.35 -21.44
CA TYR A 119 -0.64 -2.72 -21.28
C TYR A 119 0.70 -2.71 -20.51
N TRP A 120 0.75 -3.42 -19.40
CA TRP A 120 1.94 -3.48 -18.56
C TRP A 120 3.02 -4.37 -19.14
N SER A 121 4.28 -3.93 -19.04
CA SER A 121 5.46 -4.67 -19.47
C SER A 121 6.63 -4.41 -18.53
N LYS A 122 7.71 -5.18 -18.66
CA LYS A 122 8.94 -4.92 -17.90
C LYS A 122 9.54 -3.54 -18.21
N ALA A 123 9.33 -3.03 -19.43
CA ALA A 123 9.92 -1.77 -19.90
C ALA A 123 9.25 -0.52 -19.29
N ASN A 124 7.97 -0.59 -18.91
CA ASN A 124 7.23 0.55 -18.36
C ASN A 124 7.03 0.47 -16.84
N LYS A 125 7.68 -0.47 -16.14
CA LYS A 125 7.51 -0.67 -14.69
C LYS A 125 7.59 0.64 -13.89
N LYS A 126 8.60 1.47 -14.15
CA LYS A 126 8.74 2.77 -13.46
C LYS A 126 7.52 3.68 -13.66
N GLN A 127 6.98 3.76 -14.88
CA GLN A 127 5.82 4.62 -15.16
C GLN A 127 4.54 4.09 -14.50
N VAL A 128 4.42 2.77 -14.37
CA VAL A 128 3.30 2.11 -13.67
C VAL A 128 3.33 2.44 -12.17
N GLU A 129 4.50 2.30 -11.52
CA GLU A 129 4.69 2.68 -10.11
C GLU A 129 4.48 4.18 -9.88
N ASP A 130 5.08 5.02 -10.72
CA ASP A 130 4.95 6.48 -10.63
C ASP A 130 3.48 6.93 -10.79
N PHE A 131 2.71 6.27 -11.67
CA PHE A 131 1.27 6.54 -11.82
C PHE A 131 0.51 6.17 -10.55
N ALA A 132 0.72 4.96 -10.02
CA ALA A 132 0.05 4.49 -8.81
C ALA A 132 0.38 5.37 -7.59
N ASP A 133 1.63 5.80 -7.47
CA ASP A 133 2.06 6.74 -6.43
C ASP A 133 1.37 8.10 -6.54
N ASN A 134 1.32 8.68 -7.75
CA ASN A 134 0.65 9.95 -8.00
C ASN A 134 -0.86 9.87 -7.76
N TYR A 135 -1.50 8.80 -8.21
CA TYR A 135 -2.90 8.53 -7.98
C TYR A 135 -3.21 8.51 -6.48
N ALA A 136 -2.40 7.79 -5.69
CA ALA A 136 -2.56 7.73 -4.25
C ALA A 136 -2.43 9.11 -3.59
N VAL A 137 -1.45 9.93 -4.00
CA VAL A 137 -1.27 11.28 -3.45
C VAL A 137 -2.50 12.15 -3.72
N ILE A 138 -2.95 12.22 -4.97
CA ILE A 138 -4.09 13.06 -5.39
C ILE A 138 -5.35 12.68 -4.60
N TRP A 139 -5.71 11.40 -4.61
CA TRP A 139 -6.95 10.95 -4.00
C TRP A 139 -6.90 10.90 -2.47
N SER A 140 -5.72 10.78 -1.87
CA SER A 140 -5.58 10.90 -0.41
C SER A 140 -5.95 12.30 0.09
N ASN A 141 -5.62 13.35 -0.68
CA ASN A 141 -5.96 14.72 -0.35
C ASN A 141 -7.47 14.97 -0.48
N THR A 142 -8.08 14.48 -1.57
CA THR A 142 -9.54 14.54 -1.74
C THR A 142 -10.27 13.82 -0.61
N MET A 143 -9.79 12.63 -0.20
CA MET A 143 -10.40 11.89 0.91
C MET A 143 -10.31 12.61 2.25
N LYS A 144 -9.28 13.44 2.46
CA LYS A 144 -9.06 14.25 3.68
C LYS A 144 -9.93 15.51 3.70
N GLN A 145 -10.02 16.24 2.58
CA GLN A 145 -10.78 17.49 2.50
C GLN A 145 -12.27 17.31 2.79
N THR A 146 -12.89 16.22 2.34
CA THR A 146 -14.31 15.91 2.62
C THR A 146 -14.57 15.37 4.05
N ILE A 147 -13.71 15.66 5.01
CA ILE A 147 -13.90 15.37 6.44
C ILE A 147 -13.97 16.68 7.25
N GLU A 148 -13.51 17.79 6.66
CA GLU A 148 -13.51 19.12 7.27
C GLU A 148 -14.70 19.99 6.79
N GLU A 149 -15.59 19.42 5.97
CA GLU A 149 -16.93 19.94 5.61
C GLU A 149 -18.02 19.08 6.25
#